data_AF-A0A3Q0FUV4-F1
#
_entry.id   AF-A0A3Q0FUV4-F1
#
_cell.length_a   1.000
_cell.length_b   1.000
_cell.length_c   1.000
_cell.angle_alpha   90.00
_cell.angle_beta   90.00
_cell.angle_gamma   90.00
#
_symmetry.space_group_name_H-M   'P 1'
#
loop_
_entity.id
_entity.type
_entity.pdbx_description
1 polymer ?
#
loop_
_entity_poly.entity_id
_entity_poly.type
_entity_poly.pdbx_seq_one_letter_code
_entity_poly.pdbx_strand_id
1 'polypeptide(L)'
;MEPGTVAPSPVLSPYDMGVIAAYFLLVVGVGLWPLFVVLLLGWVFVPVYLSAEVISMPEYLKKRFGGQRISLYLSVLSLFLYIFTKISVDMFSGAIFIQQALGWDIYLSVIALLIITTIYTITGGLAALMYTDVVQTLVIVTGAFVLMGFAFWEVGGYTGLVAGYMEAVAQPPAPATHNVSAACYRPRPDAFHLLRDPVSGDLPWPGLLVGLTINAGWYWCTDQVIVQRCLAGRSLVHVKGGCILCGYLKILPMFLMVLPGMISRVLYPGSPASWAWPHPPLPTQGRLPKPGLCLVPLPGSTHTH
;
A
#
# COMPACT_ATOMS: atom_id res chain seq x y z
N MET A 1 3.40 39.22 29.97
CA MET A 1 4.61 38.89 29.21
C MET A 1 4.17 38.09 28.00
N GLU A 2 4.40 38.66 26.82
CA GLU A 2 4.28 38.02 25.50
C GLU A 2 5.08 36.69 25.40
N PRO A 3 5.14 36.02 24.22
CA PRO A 3 4.07 35.45 23.41
C PRO A 3 4.45 33.98 23.03
N GLY A 4 3.59 33.20 22.38
CA GLY A 4 3.93 31.80 22.05
C GLY A 4 3.15 31.21 20.90
N THR A 5 3.49 31.63 19.68
CA THR A 5 3.38 30.92 18.40
C THR A 5 2.66 29.56 18.41
N VAL A 6 1.42 29.55 17.91
CA VAL A 6 0.76 28.32 17.42
C VAL A 6 1.49 27.88 16.15
N ALA A 7 2.39 26.91 16.30
CA ALA A 7 3.01 26.23 15.16
C ALA A 7 1.96 25.38 14.41
N PRO A 8 2.04 25.28 13.08
CA PRO A 8 1.16 24.40 12.31
C PRO A 8 1.55 22.94 12.60
N SER A 9 0.63 22.13 13.15
CA SER A 9 0.88 20.70 13.35
C SER A 9 0.86 19.96 12.00
N PRO A 10 1.89 19.17 11.68
CA PRO A 10 1.97 18.42 10.44
C PRO A 10 1.32 17.03 10.56
N VAL A 11 0.63 16.66 9.48
CA VAL A 11 0.78 15.40 8.75
C VAL A 11 0.46 14.08 9.50
N LEU A 12 -0.65 13.46 9.08
CA LEU A 12 -0.85 12.02 8.81
C LEU A 12 -0.04 11.04 9.67
N SER A 13 -0.71 10.29 10.55
CA SER A 13 -0.02 9.35 11.45
C SER A 13 0.62 8.17 10.69
N PRO A 14 1.65 7.50 11.25
CA PRO A 14 2.27 6.33 10.63
C PRO A 14 1.33 5.13 10.45
N TYR A 15 0.31 4.99 11.30
CA TYR A 15 -0.74 3.96 11.15
C TYR A 15 -1.69 4.30 10.01
N ASP A 16 -2.03 5.59 9.83
CA ASP A 16 -2.80 6.04 8.67
C ASP A 16 -2.01 5.84 7.39
N MET A 17 -0.69 6.05 7.39
CA MET A 17 0.15 5.80 6.22
C MET A 17 0.31 4.30 5.89
N GLY A 18 0.45 3.44 6.89
CA GLY A 18 0.49 1.98 6.69
C GLY A 18 -0.84 1.42 6.18
N VAL A 19 -1.96 1.91 6.71
CA VAL A 19 -3.30 1.57 6.23
C VAL A 19 -3.57 2.17 4.87
N ILE A 20 -3.14 3.40 4.56
CA ILE A 20 -3.24 4.00 3.22
C ILE A 20 -2.35 3.27 2.22
N ALA A 21 -1.17 2.79 2.60
CA ALA A 21 -0.28 2.00 1.74
C ALA A 21 -0.81 0.58 1.51
N ALA A 22 -1.32 -0.09 2.54
CA ALA A 22 -2.02 -1.36 2.42
C ALA A 22 -3.32 -1.21 1.63
N TYR A 23 -4.05 -0.10 1.82
CA TYR A 23 -5.23 0.27 1.04
C TYR A 23 -4.86 0.65 -0.40
N PHE A 24 -3.73 1.31 -0.66
CA PHE A 24 -3.23 1.54 -2.02
C PHE A 24 -2.85 0.22 -2.68
N LEU A 25 -2.17 -0.68 -1.98
CA LEU A 25 -1.74 -1.98 -2.52
C LEU A 25 -2.91 -2.96 -2.71
N LEU A 26 -3.88 -2.96 -1.80
CA LEU A 26 -5.10 -3.75 -1.89
C LEU A 26 -6.06 -3.14 -2.90
N VAL A 27 -6.30 -1.84 -2.88
CA VAL A 27 -7.35 -1.24 -3.71
C VAL A 27 -6.87 -0.91 -5.13
N VAL A 28 -5.56 -0.65 -5.33
CA VAL A 28 -4.92 -0.63 -6.67
C VAL A 28 -4.52 -2.04 -7.12
N GLY A 29 -4.68 -3.07 -6.30
CA GLY A 29 -4.37 -4.48 -6.64
C GLY A 29 -5.58 -5.38 -6.85
N VAL A 30 -6.71 -5.10 -6.21
CA VAL A 30 -7.83 -6.07 -6.05
C VAL A 30 -8.94 -5.84 -7.09
N GLY A 31 -8.61 -5.30 -8.25
CA GLY A 31 -9.57 -5.18 -9.35
C GLY A 31 -8.97 -5.55 -10.70
N LEU A 32 -9.82 -5.77 -11.70
CA LEU A 32 -9.44 -5.84 -13.11
C LEU A 32 -8.94 -4.47 -13.65
N TRP A 33 -9.09 -3.39 -12.89
CA TRP A 33 -8.78 -2.02 -13.29
C TRP A 33 -7.31 -1.73 -13.61
N PRO A 34 -6.33 -2.16 -12.80
CA PRO A 34 -4.91 -1.98 -13.08
C PRO A 34 -4.50 -2.71 -14.36
N LEU A 35 -5.15 -3.82 -14.71
CA LEU A 35 -4.89 -4.52 -15.96
C LEU A 35 -5.15 -3.59 -17.16
N PHE A 36 -6.29 -2.89 -17.18
CA PHE A 36 -6.59 -1.93 -18.25
C PHE A 36 -5.62 -0.75 -18.27
N VAL A 37 -5.25 -0.21 -17.10
CA VAL A 37 -4.32 0.93 -17.02
C VAL A 37 -2.90 0.55 -17.43
N VAL A 38 -2.42 -0.65 -17.08
CA VAL A 38 -1.10 -1.14 -17.49
C VAL A 38 -1.03 -1.41 -19.00
N LEU A 39 -2.13 -1.87 -19.61
CA LEU A 39 -2.22 -1.93 -21.07
C LEU A 39 -2.19 -0.53 -21.69
N LEU A 40 -2.88 0.44 -21.10
CA LEU A 40 -2.83 1.83 -21.52
C LEU A 40 -1.41 2.43 -21.38
N LEU A 41 -0.66 2.07 -20.33
CA LEU A 41 0.77 2.39 -20.22
C LEU A 41 1.54 1.87 -21.46
N GLY A 42 1.43 0.57 -21.78
CA GLY A 42 2.20 -0.05 -22.86
C GLY A 42 1.82 0.41 -24.28
N TRP A 43 0.55 0.73 -24.53
CA TRP A 43 0.05 1.08 -25.86
C TRP A 43 -0.03 2.58 -26.13
N VAL A 44 -0.17 3.42 -25.11
CA VAL A 44 -0.33 4.86 -25.28
C VAL A 44 0.88 5.61 -24.73
N PHE A 45 1.20 5.41 -23.45
CA PHE A 45 2.20 6.24 -22.78
C PHE A 45 3.64 5.89 -23.16
N VAL A 46 3.99 4.60 -23.19
CA VAL A 46 5.34 4.14 -23.56
C VAL A 46 5.73 4.61 -24.97
N PRO A 47 4.89 4.43 -26.02
CA PRO A 47 5.22 4.96 -27.35
C PRO A 47 5.44 6.47 -27.37
N VAL A 48 4.65 7.23 -26.59
CA VAL A 48 4.80 8.70 -26.48
C VAL A 48 6.12 9.06 -25.82
N TYR A 49 6.49 8.39 -24.73
CA TYR A 49 7.76 8.66 -24.03
C TYR A 49 8.97 8.28 -24.86
N LEU A 50 8.93 7.14 -25.56
CA LEU A 50 9.99 6.74 -26.49
C LEU A 50 10.13 7.72 -27.65
N SER A 51 9.02 8.18 -28.24
CA SER A 51 9.03 9.17 -29.33
C SER A 51 9.50 10.55 -28.87
N ALA A 52 9.32 10.88 -27.59
CA ALA A 52 9.82 12.10 -26.99
C ALA A 52 11.31 12.03 -26.61
N GLU A 53 11.95 10.87 -26.68
CA GLU A 53 13.36 10.63 -26.32
C GLU A 53 13.72 11.13 -24.91
N VAL A 54 12.83 10.86 -23.94
CA VAL A 54 12.98 11.28 -22.55
C VAL A 54 13.31 10.10 -21.66
N ILE A 55 14.17 10.31 -20.66
CA ILE A 55 14.52 9.28 -19.67
C ILE A 55 13.83 9.50 -18.32
N SER A 56 13.28 10.69 -18.10
CA SER A 56 12.60 11.05 -16.85
C SER A 56 11.28 11.80 -17.05
N MET A 57 10.38 11.65 -16.09
CA MET A 57 9.07 12.32 -16.05
C MET A 57 9.19 13.84 -15.98
N PRO A 58 10.04 14.43 -15.11
CA PRO A 58 10.20 15.88 -15.08
C PRO A 58 10.79 16.44 -16.38
N GLU A 59 11.63 15.67 -17.08
CA GLU A 59 12.18 16.04 -18.39
C GLU A 59 11.12 15.99 -19.49
N TYR A 60 10.23 14.99 -19.47
CA TYR A 60 9.06 14.97 -20.34
C TYR A 60 8.20 16.23 -20.16
N LEU A 61 7.88 16.57 -18.91
CA LEU A 61 7.09 17.77 -18.60
C LEU A 61 7.80 19.05 -19.04
N LYS A 62 9.14 19.11 -18.91
CA LYS A 62 9.96 20.22 -19.43
C LYS A 62 9.83 20.36 -20.94
N LYS A 63 9.94 19.27 -21.69
CA LYS A 63 9.87 19.28 -23.16
C LYS A 63 8.46 19.63 -23.64
N ARG A 64 7.42 19.22 -22.89
CA ARG A 64 6.01 19.47 -23.25
C ARG A 64 5.51 20.87 -22.90
N PHE A 65 5.78 21.36 -21.69
CA PHE A 65 5.24 22.62 -21.16
C PHE A 65 6.23 23.78 -21.21
N GLY A 66 7.52 23.51 -21.43
CA GLY A 66 8.59 24.50 -21.42
C GLY A 66 8.98 24.93 -20.00
N GLY A 67 10.13 25.62 -19.90
CA GLY A 67 10.61 26.23 -18.66
C GLY A 67 11.56 25.36 -17.83
N GLN A 68 12.85 25.72 -17.85
CA GLN A 68 13.89 25.07 -17.04
C GLN A 68 13.60 25.14 -15.54
N ARG A 69 13.05 26.27 -15.07
CA ARG A 69 12.76 26.51 -13.64
C ARG A 69 11.66 25.58 -13.12
N ILE A 70 10.62 25.35 -13.92
CA ILE A 70 9.50 24.47 -13.56
C ILE A 70 9.96 23.02 -13.49
N SER A 71 10.76 22.58 -14.47
CA SER A 71 11.33 21.22 -14.45
C SER A 71 12.20 20.97 -13.23
N LEU A 72 13.08 21.91 -12.88
CA LEU A 72 13.93 21.79 -11.69
C LEU A 72 13.08 21.74 -10.40
N TYR A 73 12.06 22.59 -10.31
CA TYR A 73 11.12 22.56 -9.18
C TYR A 73 10.38 21.21 -9.07
N LEU A 74 9.83 20.70 -10.17
CA LEU A 74 9.11 19.42 -10.19
C LEU A 74 10.03 18.23 -9.89
N SER A 75 11.27 18.22 -10.39
CA SER A 75 12.26 17.19 -10.06
C SER A 75 12.58 17.18 -8.57
N VAL A 76 12.89 18.34 -7.98
CA VAL A 76 13.21 18.44 -6.55
C VAL A 76 12.01 18.05 -5.70
N LEU A 77 10.82 18.56 -6.04
CA LEU A 77 9.59 18.22 -5.34
C LEU A 77 9.28 16.72 -5.40
N SER A 78 9.39 16.11 -6.59
CA SER A 78 9.13 14.68 -6.78
C SER A 78 10.12 13.82 -6.02
N LEU A 79 11.42 14.15 -6.04
CA LEU A 79 12.45 13.43 -5.30
C LEU A 79 12.21 13.52 -3.79
N PHE A 80 11.91 14.73 -3.29
CA PHE A 80 11.59 14.95 -1.88
C PHE A 80 10.39 14.11 -1.47
N LEU A 81 9.27 14.20 -2.21
CA LEU A 81 8.08 13.40 -1.92
C LEU A 81 8.37 11.90 -1.98
N TYR A 82 9.19 11.44 -2.92
CA TYR A 82 9.52 10.01 -3.06
C TYR A 82 10.26 9.47 -1.83
N ILE A 83 11.23 10.23 -1.30
CA ILE A 83 11.98 9.86 -0.09
C ILE A 83 11.05 9.76 1.11
N PHE A 84 10.25 10.80 1.36
CA PHE A 84 9.43 10.87 2.57
C PHE A 84 8.22 9.93 2.53
N THR A 85 7.64 9.70 1.35
CA THR A 85 6.41 8.90 1.24
C THR A 85 6.68 7.44 0.93
N LYS A 86 7.46 7.12 -0.12
CA LYS A 86 7.65 5.73 -0.55
C LYS A 86 8.77 5.03 0.19
N ILE A 87 9.98 5.59 0.14
CA ILE A 87 11.17 4.95 0.73
C ILE A 87 10.98 4.75 2.24
N SER A 88 10.44 5.74 2.95
CA SER A 88 10.16 5.62 4.39
C SER A 88 9.17 4.50 4.72
N VAL A 89 8.09 4.36 3.95
CA VAL A 89 7.07 3.32 4.19
C VAL A 89 7.64 1.93 3.91
N ASP A 90 8.38 1.77 2.82
CA ASP A 90 9.00 0.50 2.45
C ASP A 90 10.03 0.06 3.51
N MET A 91 10.88 0.99 3.97
CA MET A 91 11.88 0.73 5.01
C MET A 91 11.25 0.40 6.36
N PHE A 92 10.19 1.10 6.74
CA PHE A 92 9.47 0.83 7.99
C PHE A 92 8.80 -0.54 7.97
N SER A 93 8.13 -0.89 6.86
CA SER A 93 7.53 -2.21 6.69
C SER A 93 8.57 -3.33 6.72
N GLY A 94 9.72 -3.13 6.08
CA GLY A 94 10.83 -4.09 6.12
C GLY A 94 11.43 -4.25 7.53
N ALA A 95 11.59 -3.16 8.28
CA ALA A 95 12.14 -3.21 9.63
C ALA A 95 11.20 -3.95 10.60
N ILE A 96 9.90 -3.73 10.47
CA ILE A 96 8.87 -4.47 11.19
C ILE A 96 8.99 -5.98 10.90
N PHE A 97 9.14 -6.35 9.63
CA PHE A 97 9.26 -7.76 9.25
C PHE A 97 10.47 -8.43 9.92
N ILE A 98 11.62 -7.76 9.92
CA ILE A 98 12.84 -8.24 10.58
C ILE A 98 12.65 -8.37 12.09
N GLN A 99 12.02 -7.37 12.72
CA GLN A 99 11.72 -7.41 14.15
C GLN A 99 10.85 -8.62 14.51
N GLN A 100 9.81 -8.92 13.71
CA GLN A 100 8.93 -10.06 13.96
C GLN A 100 9.60 -11.40 13.68
N ALA A 101 10.48 -11.47 12.67
CA ALA A 101 11.18 -12.69 12.29
C ALA A 101 12.36 -13.04 13.21
N LEU A 102 13.13 -12.04 13.66
CA LEU A 102 14.40 -12.21 14.38
C LEU A 102 14.38 -11.67 15.82
N GLY A 103 13.33 -10.95 16.22
CA GLY A 103 13.22 -10.34 17.55
C GLY A 103 14.16 -9.15 17.77
N TRP A 104 14.69 -8.56 16.69
CA TRP A 104 15.64 -7.45 16.79
C TRP A 104 14.96 -6.11 17.12
N ASP A 105 15.74 -5.20 17.69
CA ASP A 105 15.31 -3.81 17.86
C ASP A 105 15.02 -3.17 16.47
N ILE A 106 14.00 -2.31 16.42
CA ILE A 106 13.57 -1.67 15.17
C ILE A 106 14.65 -0.77 14.57
N TYR A 107 15.41 -0.05 15.39
CA TYR A 107 16.49 0.82 14.93
C TYR A 107 17.64 -0.01 14.34
N LEU A 108 17.98 -1.13 14.97
CA LEU A 108 18.98 -2.07 14.44
C LEU A 108 18.52 -2.66 13.09
N SER A 109 17.24 -3.03 13.01
CA SER A 109 16.63 -3.58 11.79
C SER A 109 16.64 -2.59 10.62
N VAL A 110 16.32 -1.32 10.87
CA VAL A 110 16.39 -0.25 9.88
C VAL A 110 17.82 -0.04 9.38
N ILE A 111 18.79 0.07 10.28
CA ILE A 111 20.20 0.30 9.92
C ILE A 111 20.74 -0.87 9.09
N ALA A 112 20.45 -2.10 9.50
CA ALA A 112 20.86 -3.30 8.75
C ALA A 112 20.26 -3.32 7.34
N LEU A 113 18.95 -3.03 7.21
CA LEU A 113 18.28 -2.94 5.91
C LEU A 113 18.90 -1.88 5.01
N LEU A 114 19.18 -0.69 5.53
CA LEU A 114 19.79 0.41 4.78
C LEU A 114 21.20 0.05 4.29
N ILE A 115 22.03 -0.56 5.14
CA ILE A 115 23.38 -0.96 4.78
C ILE A 115 23.34 -1.99 3.64
N ILE A 116 22.56 -3.05 3.79
CA ILE A 116 22.45 -4.10 2.77
C ILE A 116 21.90 -3.51 1.47
N THR A 117 20.83 -2.72 1.54
CA THR A 117 20.21 -2.05 0.40
C THR A 117 21.17 -1.14 -0.34
N THR A 118 21.95 -0.36 0.40
CA THR A 118 22.94 0.55 -0.17
C THR A 118 24.07 -0.21 -0.85
N ILE A 119 24.59 -1.27 -0.23
CA ILE A 119 25.70 -2.07 -0.79
C ILE A 119 25.31 -2.67 -2.14
N TYR A 120 24.18 -3.39 -2.23
CA TYR A 120 23.81 -4.01 -3.50
C TYR A 120 23.38 -2.99 -4.56
N THR A 121 22.80 -1.85 -4.16
CA THR A 121 22.39 -0.80 -5.09
C THR A 121 23.59 -0.07 -5.70
N ILE A 122 24.59 0.30 -4.88
CA ILE A 122 25.80 0.99 -5.36
C ILE A 122 26.65 0.08 -6.23
N THR A 123 26.81 -1.19 -5.85
CA THR A 123 27.68 -2.12 -6.57
C THR A 123 27.11 -2.55 -7.92
N GLY A 124 25.79 -2.68 -8.02
CA GLY A 124 25.15 -3.26 -9.21
C GLY A 124 24.46 -2.26 -10.16
N GLY A 125 24.12 -1.06 -9.70
CA GLY A 125 23.38 -0.07 -10.48
C GLY A 125 21.95 -0.52 -10.85
N LEU A 126 21.33 0.19 -11.80
CA LEU A 126 19.92 -0.05 -12.19
C LEU A 126 19.68 -1.45 -12.76
N ALA A 127 20.65 -2.00 -13.51
CA ALA A 127 20.50 -3.32 -14.12
C ALA A 127 20.50 -4.44 -13.06
N ALA A 128 21.42 -4.39 -12.09
CA ALA A 128 21.43 -5.38 -11.01
C ALA A 128 20.16 -5.30 -10.17
N LEU A 129 19.67 -4.10 -9.87
CA LEU A 129 18.42 -3.90 -9.15
C LEU A 129 17.23 -4.55 -9.89
N MET A 130 17.18 -4.44 -11.22
CA MET A 130 16.15 -5.13 -12.01
C MET A 130 16.27 -6.66 -11.95
N TYR A 131 17.49 -7.21 -11.95
CA TYR A 131 17.68 -8.66 -11.81
C TYR A 131 17.31 -9.16 -10.42
N THR A 132 17.66 -8.44 -9.36
CA THR A 132 17.28 -8.80 -7.98
C THR A 132 15.78 -8.74 -7.79
N ASP A 133 15.08 -7.76 -8.39
CA ASP A 133 13.62 -7.66 -8.36
C ASP A 133 12.93 -8.88 -8.98
N VAL A 134 13.48 -9.43 -10.06
CA VAL A 134 12.94 -10.64 -10.69
C VAL A 134 13.05 -11.83 -9.74
N VAL A 135 14.22 -12.03 -9.13
CA VAL A 135 14.43 -13.10 -8.14
C VAL A 135 13.51 -12.92 -6.94
N GLN A 136 13.43 -11.69 -6.40
CA GLN A 136 12.55 -11.36 -5.28
C GLN A 136 11.07 -11.63 -5.61
N THR A 137 10.63 -11.30 -6.81
CA THR A 137 9.26 -11.59 -7.26
C THR A 137 8.99 -13.09 -7.27
N LEU A 138 9.91 -13.91 -7.80
CA LEU A 138 9.76 -15.37 -7.81
C LEU A 138 9.70 -15.95 -6.39
N VAL A 139 10.55 -15.47 -5.48
CA VAL A 139 10.57 -15.90 -4.08
C VAL A 139 9.26 -15.53 -3.37
N ILE A 140 8.80 -14.29 -3.50
CA ILE A 140 7.56 -13.80 -2.86
C ILE A 140 6.33 -14.55 -3.41
N VAL A 141 6.23 -14.69 -4.73
CA VAL A 141 5.09 -15.37 -5.36
C VAL A 141 5.04 -16.83 -4.93
N THR A 142 6.18 -17.54 -4.96
CA THR A 142 6.26 -18.94 -4.53
C THR A 142 5.90 -19.09 -3.05
N GLY A 143 6.47 -18.24 -2.17
CA GLY A 143 6.15 -18.24 -0.76
C GLY A 143 4.67 -17.97 -0.48
N ALA A 144 4.06 -17.05 -1.23
CA ALA A 144 2.64 -16.73 -1.09
C ALA A 144 1.71 -17.87 -1.57
N PHE A 145 2.09 -18.61 -2.62
CA PHE A 145 1.36 -19.83 -3.02
C PHE A 145 1.41 -20.90 -1.94
N VAL A 146 2.58 -21.13 -1.35
CA VAL A 146 2.75 -22.10 -0.26
C VAL A 146 1.91 -21.69 0.95
N LEU A 147 2.00 -20.42 1.37
CA LEU A 147 1.21 -19.88 2.48
C LEU A 147 -0.29 -19.99 2.23
N MET A 148 -0.75 -19.66 1.03
CA MET A 148 -2.15 -19.78 0.64
C MET A 148 -2.62 -21.24 0.75
N GLY A 149 -1.83 -22.19 0.28
CA GLY A 149 -2.15 -23.62 0.38
C GLY A 149 -2.32 -24.08 1.83
N PHE A 150 -1.39 -23.72 2.71
CA PHE A 150 -1.49 -24.04 4.14
C PHE A 150 -2.67 -23.34 4.82
N ALA A 151 -2.92 -22.07 4.50
CA ALA A 151 -4.04 -21.32 5.06
C ALA A 151 -5.39 -21.98 4.70
N PHE A 152 -5.56 -22.38 3.43
CA PHE A 152 -6.80 -23.04 3.00
C PHE A 152 -6.96 -24.45 3.56
N TRP A 153 -5.86 -25.16 3.80
CA TRP A 153 -5.89 -26.45 4.47
C TRP A 153 -6.41 -26.30 5.91
N GLU A 154 -5.85 -25.35 6.66
CA GLU A 154 -6.16 -25.17 8.08
C GLU A 154 -7.60 -24.67 8.33
N VAL A 155 -8.12 -23.82 7.44
CA VAL A 155 -9.48 -23.29 7.55
C VAL A 155 -10.56 -24.27 7.07
N GLY A 156 -10.18 -25.42 6.49
CA GLY A 156 -11.13 -26.38 5.94
C GLY A 156 -11.70 -25.98 4.57
N GLY A 157 -10.91 -25.25 3.77
CA GLY A 157 -11.27 -24.83 2.40
C GLY A 157 -12.14 -23.56 2.33
N TYR A 158 -12.65 -23.26 1.14
CA TYR A 158 -13.41 -22.02 0.90
C TYR A 158 -14.71 -21.95 1.72
N THR A 159 -15.40 -23.07 1.91
CA THR A 159 -16.62 -23.13 2.73
C THR A 159 -16.33 -22.83 4.20
N GLY A 160 -15.22 -23.36 4.73
CA GLY A 160 -14.77 -23.07 6.09
C GLY A 160 -14.36 -21.61 6.27
N LEU A 161 -13.74 -21.01 5.26
CA LEU A 161 -13.46 -19.56 5.25
C LEU A 161 -14.75 -18.74 5.30
N VAL A 162 -15.74 -19.02 4.44
CA VAL A 162 -16.97 -18.21 4.39
C VAL A 162 -17.77 -18.32 5.69
N ALA A 163 -17.91 -19.53 6.25
CA ALA A 163 -18.60 -19.75 7.51
C ALA A 163 -17.85 -19.12 8.69
N GLY A 164 -16.56 -19.45 8.84
CA GLY A 164 -15.73 -18.99 9.94
C GLY A 164 -15.48 -17.48 9.92
N TYR A 165 -15.43 -16.85 8.74
CA TYR A 165 -15.18 -15.41 8.65
C TYR A 165 -16.30 -14.58 9.28
N MET A 166 -17.56 -15.00 9.15
CA MET A 166 -18.70 -14.29 9.76
C MET A 166 -18.79 -14.50 11.28
N GLU A 167 -18.18 -15.57 11.79
CA GLU A 167 -18.12 -15.89 13.21
C GLU A 167 -16.88 -15.28 13.91
N ALA A 168 -15.86 -14.90 13.14
CA ALA A 168 -14.59 -14.35 13.62
C ALA A 168 -14.72 -12.92 14.17
N VAL A 169 -15.16 -12.81 15.44
CA VAL A 169 -15.23 -11.56 16.21
C VAL A 169 -13.91 -11.33 16.95
N ALA A 170 -13.26 -10.21 16.66
CA ALA A 170 -12.02 -9.82 17.35
C ALA A 170 -12.32 -9.34 18.78
N GLN A 171 -11.47 -9.70 19.76
CA GLN A 171 -11.62 -9.21 21.13
C GLN A 171 -10.96 -7.82 21.31
N PRO A 172 -11.56 -6.90 22.08
CA PRO A 172 -10.94 -5.62 22.38
C PRO A 172 -9.69 -5.83 23.26
N PRO A 173 -8.58 -5.10 23.00
CA PRO A 173 -7.41 -5.18 23.85
C PRO A 173 -7.74 -4.71 25.28
N ALA A 174 -7.32 -5.48 26.28
CA ALA A 174 -7.43 -5.11 27.69
C ALA A 174 -6.06 -4.59 28.19
N PRO A 175 -5.98 -3.41 28.81
CA PRO A 175 -7.04 -2.43 29.07
C PRO A 175 -7.45 -1.63 27.83
N ALA A 176 -8.72 -1.22 27.75
CA ALA A 176 -9.29 -0.47 26.64
C ALA A 176 -8.68 0.95 26.56
N THR A 177 -7.55 1.08 25.86
CA THR A 177 -6.86 2.36 25.62
C THR A 177 -7.62 3.28 24.66
N HIS A 178 -8.55 2.73 23.85
CA HIS A 178 -9.33 3.47 22.87
C HIS A 178 -10.79 3.02 22.84
N ASN A 179 -11.73 3.98 22.75
CA ASN A 179 -13.16 3.71 22.64
C ASN A 179 -13.53 3.41 21.17
N VAL A 180 -13.22 2.20 20.72
CA VAL A 180 -13.55 1.71 19.38
C VAL A 180 -14.94 1.07 19.42
N SER A 181 -15.81 1.45 18.47
CA SER A 181 -17.17 0.91 18.38
C SER A 181 -17.17 -0.62 18.30
N ALA A 182 -18.06 -1.27 19.05
CA ALA A 182 -18.24 -2.73 19.03
C ALA A 182 -18.50 -3.28 17.61
N ALA A 183 -19.02 -2.45 16.71
CA ALA A 183 -19.25 -2.80 15.30
C ALA A 183 -17.95 -3.11 14.54
N CYS A 184 -16.81 -2.53 14.92
CA CYS A 184 -15.53 -2.71 14.24
C CYS A 184 -14.87 -4.07 14.49
N TYR A 185 -15.25 -4.71 15.59
CA TYR A 185 -14.77 -6.03 15.96
C TYR A 185 -15.50 -7.14 15.21
N ARG A 186 -16.68 -6.84 14.66
CA ARG A 186 -17.51 -7.79 13.93
C ARG A 186 -17.23 -7.74 12.43
N PRO A 187 -17.19 -8.90 11.76
CA PRO A 187 -17.12 -8.97 10.31
C PRO A 187 -18.38 -8.36 9.70
N ARG A 188 -18.20 -7.66 8.58
CA ARG A 188 -19.31 -7.02 7.88
C ARG A 188 -20.10 -8.01 7.03
N PRO A 189 -21.42 -7.80 6.88
CA PRO A 189 -22.26 -8.67 6.05
C PRO A 189 -21.91 -8.59 4.56
N ASP A 190 -21.34 -7.47 4.09
CA ASP A 190 -20.91 -7.25 2.71
C ASP A 190 -19.40 -7.54 2.49
N ALA A 191 -18.74 -8.24 3.41
CA ALA A 191 -17.29 -8.47 3.34
C ALA A 191 -16.82 -9.24 2.10
N PHE A 192 -17.70 -10.08 1.52
CA PHE A 192 -17.43 -10.84 0.29
C PHE A 192 -17.89 -10.11 -0.99
N HIS A 193 -18.46 -8.91 -0.88
CA HIS A 193 -18.81 -8.10 -2.04
C HIS A 193 -17.64 -7.20 -2.42
N LEU A 194 -17.13 -7.40 -3.65
CA LEU A 194 -16.05 -6.58 -4.20
C LEU A 194 -16.49 -5.12 -4.41
N LEU A 195 -17.73 -4.92 -4.87
CA LEU A 195 -18.35 -3.61 -5.01
C LEU A 195 -19.35 -3.42 -3.87
N ARG A 196 -19.09 -2.47 -2.99
CA ARG A 196 -19.98 -2.13 -1.86
C ARG A 196 -21.10 -1.21 -2.30
N ASP A 197 -22.05 -0.96 -1.41
CA ASP A 197 -23.18 -0.07 -1.65
C ASP A 197 -22.72 1.32 -2.15
N PRO A 198 -23.37 1.89 -3.19
CA PRO A 198 -22.95 3.15 -3.81
C PRO A 198 -23.01 4.38 -2.92
N VAL A 199 -23.81 4.37 -1.84
CA VAL A 199 -24.11 5.58 -1.06
C VAL A 199 -23.79 5.40 0.43
N SER A 200 -24.11 4.25 0.99
CA SER A 200 -24.02 3.97 2.43
C SER A 200 -22.78 3.16 2.84
N GLY A 201 -22.05 2.58 1.89
CA GLY A 201 -20.81 1.86 2.17
C GLY A 201 -19.65 2.81 2.46
N ASP A 202 -18.76 2.46 3.39
CA ASP A 202 -17.53 3.24 3.65
C ASP A 202 -16.66 3.41 2.39
N LEU A 203 -16.78 2.45 1.46
CA LEU A 203 -16.07 2.43 0.18
C LEU A 203 -17.08 2.37 -0.96
N PRO A 204 -17.75 3.49 -1.27
CA PRO A 204 -18.80 3.51 -2.27
C PRO A 204 -18.20 3.18 -3.64
N TRP A 205 -18.79 2.20 -4.33
CA TRP A 205 -18.22 1.69 -5.58
C TRP A 205 -18.02 2.77 -6.67
N PRO A 206 -18.88 3.81 -6.84
CA PRO A 206 -18.64 4.81 -7.89
C PRO A 206 -17.38 5.65 -7.62
N GLY A 207 -17.21 6.09 -6.38
CA GLY A 207 -16.02 6.83 -5.94
C GLY A 207 -14.77 5.96 -6.00
N LEU A 208 -14.92 4.67 -5.66
CA LEU A 208 -13.87 3.67 -5.80
C LEU A 208 -13.44 3.55 -7.27
N LEU A 209 -14.35 3.30 -8.21
CA LEU A 209 -13.99 3.10 -9.62
C LEU A 209 -13.32 4.33 -10.23
N VAL A 210 -13.89 5.52 -10.04
CA VAL A 210 -13.35 6.75 -10.62
C VAL A 210 -12.04 7.15 -9.95
N GLY A 211 -12.02 7.19 -8.62
CA GLY A 211 -10.84 7.58 -7.85
C GLY A 211 -9.66 6.64 -8.08
N LEU A 212 -9.91 5.33 -8.11
CA LEU A 212 -8.86 4.35 -8.39
C LEU A 212 -8.36 4.40 -9.82
N THR A 213 -9.23 4.65 -10.80
CA THR A 213 -8.77 4.73 -12.19
C THR A 213 -7.81 5.92 -12.37
N ILE A 214 -8.12 7.06 -11.78
CA ILE A 214 -7.24 8.25 -11.81
C ILE A 214 -5.93 7.96 -11.08
N ASN A 215 -6.02 7.41 -9.87
CA ASN A 215 -4.85 7.10 -9.05
C ASN A 215 -3.96 6.03 -9.69
N ALA A 216 -4.55 4.97 -10.25
CA ALA A 216 -3.84 3.96 -11.02
C ALA A 216 -3.21 4.56 -12.28
N GLY A 217 -3.91 5.44 -12.99
CA GLY A 217 -3.35 6.18 -14.12
C GLY A 217 -2.09 6.95 -13.74
N TRP A 218 -2.15 7.71 -12.64
CA TRP A 218 -0.98 8.40 -12.09
C TRP A 218 0.14 7.42 -11.73
N TYR A 219 -0.14 6.41 -10.91
CA TYR A 219 0.86 5.46 -10.45
C TYR A 219 1.51 4.69 -11.60
N TRP A 220 0.74 4.09 -12.51
CA TRP A 220 1.29 3.23 -13.56
C TRP A 220 1.89 4.02 -14.72
N CYS A 221 1.26 5.14 -15.11
CA CYS A 221 1.63 5.84 -16.33
C CYS A 221 2.59 7.00 -16.09
N THR A 222 2.68 7.53 -14.86
CA THR A 222 3.48 8.72 -14.55
C THR A 222 4.52 8.52 -13.46
N ASP A 223 4.53 7.37 -12.77
CA ASP A 223 5.57 7.09 -11.79
C ASP A 223 6.90 6.80 -12.49
N GLN A 224 7.94 7.51 -12.04
CA GLN A 224 9.27 7.44 -12.61
C GLN A 224 9.85 6.02 -12.60
N VAL A 225 9.70 5.26 -11.52
CA VAL A 225 10.32 3.93 -11.41
C VAL A 225 9.69 2.96 -12.39
N ILE A 226 8.38 3.03 -12.56
CA ILE A 226 7.63 2.15 -13.47
C ILE A 226 7.95 2.50 -14.92
N VAL A 227 7.89 3.79 -15.26
CA VAL A 227 8.15 4.20 -16.64
C VAL A 227 9.61 3.98 -17.02
N GLN A 228 10.56 4.22 -16.11
CA GLN A 228 11.96 3.97 -16.38
C GLN A 228 12.24 2.48 -16.67
N ARG A 229 11.56 1.55 -15.98
CA ARG A 229 11.63 0.11 -16.30
C ARG A 229 11.08 -0.20 -17.69
N CYS A 230 10.02 0.49 -18.10
CA CYS A 230 9.46 0.34 -19.45
C CYS A 230 10.41 0.90 -20.52
N LEU A 231 11.04 2.05 -20.25
CA LEU A 231 12.01 2.69 -21.17
C LEU A 231 13.33 1.91 -21.28
N ALA A 232 13.70 1.14 -20.26
CA ALA A 232 14.85 0.24 -20.29
C ALA A 232 14.61 -1.03 -21.15
N GLY A 233 13.39 -1.22 -21.68
CA GLY A 233 13.05 -2.35 -22.54
C GLY A 233 13.76 -2.29 -23.90
N ARG A 234 14.21 -3.45 -24.40
CA ARG A 234 14.96 -3.55 -25.68
C ARG A 234 14.15 -3.15 -26.92
N SER A 235 12.84 -3.36 -26.89
CA SER A 235 11.96 -2.94 -27.97
C SER A 235 10.54 -2.70 -27.46
N LEU A 236 9.77 -1.90 -28.20
CA LEU A 236 8.38 -1.61 -27.84
C LEU A 236 7.53 -2.89 -27.74
N VAL A 237 7.81 -3.91 -28.54
CA VAL A 237 7.12 -5.21 -28.49
C VAL A 237 7.40 -5.92 -27.15
N HIS A 238 8.65 -5.92 -26.69
CA HIS A 238 9.00 -6.50 -25.39
C HIS A 238 8.32 -5.74 -24.24
N VAL A 239 8.25 -4.42 -24.32
CA VAL A 239 7.58 -3.60 -23.30
C VAL A 239 6.09 -3.89 -23.27
N LYS A 240 5.42 -3.92 -24.44
CA LYS A 240 4.00 -4.29 -24.55
C LYS A 240 3.72 -5.70 -24.02
N GLY A 241 4.57 -6.67 -24.33
CA GLY A 241 4.50 -8.02 -23.77
C GLY A 241 4.67 -8.03 -22.25
N GLY A 242 5.62 -7.24 -21.73
CA GLY A 242 5.82 -7.05 -20.29
C GLY A 242 4.61 -6.42 -19.60
N CYS A 243 3.96 -5.44 -20.22
CA CYS A 243 2.72 -4.83 -19.72
C CYS A 243 1.58 -5.87 -19.67
N ILE A 244 1.42 -6.71 -20.70
CA ILE A 244 0.43 -7.80 -20.68
C ILE A 244 0.70 -8.76 -19.52
N LEU A 245 1.94 -9.24 -19.39
CA LEU A 245 2.34 -10.16 -18.32
C LEU A 245 2.11 -9.53 -16.94
N CYS A 246 2.48 -8.26 -16.76
CA CYS A 246 2.24 -7.52 -15.52
C CYS A 246 0.75 -7.42 -15.18
N GLY A 247 -0.10 -7.14 -16.18
CA GLY A 247 -1.55 -7.12 -16.02
C GLY A 247 -2.11 -8.45 -15.50
N TYR A 248 -1.65 -9.58 -16.06
CA TYR A 248 -2.07 -10.90 -15.58
C TYR A 248 -1.53 -11.22 -14.18
N LEU A 249 -0.26 -10.94 -13.90
CA LEU A 249 0.34 -11.18 -12.59
C LEU A 249 -0.32 -10.35 -11.49
N LYS A 250 -0.90 -9.19 -11.83
CA LYS A 250 -1.64 -8.35 -10.87
C LYS A 250 -2.96 -8.92 -10.40
N ILE A 251 -3.47 -9.97 -11.04
CA ILE A 251 -4.63 -10.72 -10.54
C ILE A 251 -4.24 -11.58 -9.32
N LEU A 252 -2.98 -12.02 -9.23
CA LEU A 252 -2.52 -12.97 -8.20
C LEU A 252 -2.63 -12.45 -6.76
N PRO A 253 -2.25 -11.20 -6.41
CA PRO A 253 -2.33 -10.70 -5.03
C PRO A 253 -3.71 -10.82 -4.39
N MET A 254 -4.80 -10.77 -5.19
CA MET A 254 -6.14 -11.02 -4.67
C MET A 254 -6.25 -12.41 -4.02
N PHE A 255 -5.68 -13.43 -4.65
CA PHE A 255 -5.71 -14.79 -4.12
C PHE A 255 -4.59 -15.03 -3.10
N LEU A 256 -3.38 -14.56 -3.42
CA LEU A 256 -2.17 -14.87 -2.66
C LEU A 256 -1.98 -14.04 -1.39
N MET A 257 -2.64 -12.88 -1.27
CA MET A 257 -2.52 -11.99 -0.11
C MET A 257 -3.86 -11.75 0.58
N VAL A 258 -4.92 -11.42 -0.16
CA VAL A 258 -6.22 -11.09 0.46
C VAL A 258 -6.85 -12.31 1.12
N LEU A 259 -6.92 -13.45 0.44
CA LEU A 259 -7.56 -14.65 0.99
C LEU A 259 -6.82 -15.19 2.24
N PRO A 260 -5.48 -15.35 2.25
CA PRO A 260 -4.75 -15.67 3.47
C PRO A 260 -4.94 -14.63 4.58
N GLY A 261 -5.05 -13.34 4.24
CA GLY A 261 -5.37 -12.28 5.18
C GLY A 261 -6.78 -12.36 5.77
N MET A 262 -7.75 -12.92 5.04
CA MET A 262 -9.09 -13.21 5.58
C MET A 262 -9.07 -14.46 6.46
N ILE A 263 -8.32 -15.48 6.06
CA ILE A 263 -8.17 -16.75 6.81
C ILE A 263 -7.50 -16.50 8.17
N SER A 264 -6.47 -15.64 8.22
CA SER A 264 -5.79 -15.33 9.49
C SER A 264 -6.75 -14.77 10.54
N ARG A 265 -7.78 -14.02 10.13
CA ARG A 265 -8.84 -13.55 11.04
C ARG A 265 -9.66 -14.70 11.63
N VAL A 266 -9.91 -15.75 10.86
CA VAL A 266 -10.65 -16.95 11.30
C VAL A 266 -9.82 -17.77 12.28
N LEU A 267 -8.53 -17.95 11.99
CA LEU A 267 -7.63 -18.77 12.81
C LEU A 267 -7.18 -18.07 14.09
N TYR A 268 -7.09 -16.73 14.09
CA TYR A 268 -6.56 -15.94 15.22
C TYR A 268 -7.52 -14.82 15.69
N PRO A 269 -8.75 -15.14 16.12
CA PRO A 269 -9.75 -14.13 16.51
C PRO A 269 -9.43 -13.44 17.86
N GLY A 270 -8.73 -14.13 18.77
CA GLY A 270 -8.40 -13.63 20.11
C GLY A 270 -7.04 -12.92 20.22
N SER A 271 -6.24 -12.93 19.16
CA SER A 271 -4.95 -12.25 19.18
C SER A 271 -5.20 -10.74 18.99
N PRO A 272 -4.66 -9.86 19.85
CA PRO A 272 -4.86 -8.42 19.73
C PRO A 272 -4.44 -7.97 18.33
N ALA A 273 -5.17 -7.02 17.72
CA ALA A 273 -4.93 -6.55 16.34
C ALA A 273 -3.47 -6.14 16.02
N SER A 274 -2.61 -6.06 17.04
CA SER A 274 -1.15 -5.98 16.95
C SER A 274 -0.45 -7.07 16.12
N TRP A 275 -1.06 -8.24 15.86
CA TRP A 275 -0.48 -9.24 14.94
C TRP A 275 -0.74 -8.92 13.46
N ALA A 276 -1.79 -8.15 13.17
CA ALA A 276 -2.07 -7.69 11.80
C ALA A 276 -1.19 -6.49 11.43
N TRP A 277 -0.81 -5.67 12.41
CA TRP A 277 0.16 -4.56 12.28
C TRP A 277 0.83 -4.26 13.62
N PRO A 278 2.17 -4.28 13.74
CA PRO A 278 2.82 -3.93 14.99
C PRO A 278 2.75 -2.41 15.22
N HIS A 279 2.25 -2.04 16.39
CA HIS A 279 2.28 -0.67 16.88
C HIS A 279 3.56 -0.47 17.71
N PRO A 280 4.40 0.54 17.43
CA PRO A 280 5.33 1.02 18.45
C PRO A 280 4.53 1.70 19.57
N PRO A 281 5.00 1.67 20.83
CA PRO A 281 4.37 2.41 21.91
C PRO A 281 4.54 3.91 21.65
N LEU A 282 3.44 4.64 21.44
CA LEU A 282 3.47 6.11 21.34
C LEU A 282 2.76 6.77 22.52
N PRO A 283 3.27 7.92 22.98
CA PRO A 283 2.83 8.54 24.23
C PRO A 283 1.47 9.23 24.07
N THR A 284 0.77 9.27 25.20
CA THR A 284 -0.51 9.93 25.45
C THR A 284 -0.50 11.42 25.06
N GLN A 285 -1.25 11.84 24.04
CA GLN A 285 -2.15 13.02 24.06
C GLN A 285 -2.84 13.23 22.71
N GLY A 286 -4.13 13.61 22.76
CA GLY A 286 -5.05 13.52 21.64
C GLY A 286 -5.12 14.72 20.69
N ARG A 287 -5.61 14.46 19.48
CA ARG A 287 -6.75 15.11 18.78
C ARG A 287 -6.92 14.50 17.38
N LEU A 288 -8.21 14.30 17.02
CA LEU A 288 -8.89 13.88 15.75
C LEU A 288 -8.28 14.45 14.43
N PRO A 289 -8.56 13.91 13.19
CA PRO A 289 -9.94 13.61 12.71
C PRO A 289 -10.22 12.61 11.53
N LYS A 290 -11.54 12.38 11.30
CA LYS A 290 -12.32 12.04 10.08
C LYS A 290 -12.74 10.57 9.77
N PRO A 291 -13.95 10.40 9.16
CA PRO A 291 -14.88 9.29 9.43
C PRO A 291 -14.84 8.18 8.37
N GLY A 292 -15.18 6.96 8.77
CA GLY A 292 -15.34 5.81 7.86
C GLY A 292 -14.35 4.67 8.10
N LEU A 293 -13.32 4.88 8.92
CA LEU A 293 -12.46 3.81 9.43
C LEU A 293 -12.49 3.85 10.97
N CYS A 294 -13.45 3.12 11.55
CA CYS A 294 -13.46 2.66 12.94
C CYS A 294 -13.06 3.61 14.08
N LEU A 295 -13.31 4.91 13.94
CA LEU A 295 -13.33 5.86 15.05
C LEU A 295 -14.54 6.80 14.87
N VAL A 296 -15.53 6.69 15.77
CA VAL A 296 -16.72 7.56 15.81
C VAL A 296 -16.61 8.47 17.04
N PRO A 297 -16.88 9.78 16.95
CA PRO A 297 -16.97 10.64 18.13
C PRO A 297 -18.30 10.45 18.87
N LEU A 298 -18.28 10.49 20.20
CA LEU A 298 -19.46 10.37 21.07
C LEU A 298 -20.48 11.51 20.83
N PRO A 299 -21.81 11.23 20.81
CA PRO A 299 -22.83 12.25 21.03
C PRO A 299 -23.06 12.43 22.54
N GLY A 300 -22.78 13.65 23.01
CA GLY A 300 -23.31 14.28 24.22
C GLY A 300 -23.54 13.43 25.48
N SER A 301 -22.63 13.52 26.45
CA SER A 301 -23.03 13.55 27.86
C SER A 301 -22.90 14.99 28.36
N THR A 302 -24.06 15.61 28.54
CA THR A 302 -24.34 16.87 29.22
C THR A 302 -23.45 17.09 30.44
N HIS A 303 -22.69 18.18 30.44
CA HIS A 303 -22.22 18.82 31.66
C HIS A 303 -23.43 19.47 32.34
N THR A 304 -23.95 18.85 33.40
CA THR A 304 -24.75 19.55 34.40
C THR A 304 -23.82 20.10 35.48
N HIS A 305 -23.73 21.43 35.51
CA HIS A 305 -23.18 22.34 36.54
C HIS A 305 -21.72 22.20 36.95
#